data_AF-A0A510Y0R4-F1
#
_entry.id   AF-A0A510Y0R4-F1
#
_cell.length_a   1.000
_cell.length_b   1.000
_cell.length_c   1.000
_cell.angle_alpha   90.00
_cell.angle_beta   90.00
_cell.angle_gamma   90.00
#
_symmetry.space_group_name_H-M   'P 1'
#
loop_
_entity.id
_entity.type
_entity.pdbx_description
1 polymer ?
#
loop_
_entity_poly.entity_id
_entity_poly.type
_entity_poly.pdbx_seq_one_letter_code
_entity_poly.pdbx_strand_id
1 'polypeptide(L)'
;MTKTIPSQSSSLDDWLCYLESVHPANIEMGLERVAAVANNIGLLNTSSKVILIGGTNGKGTTARCLESLLLAQGHSVGTYASPHLIRYNERVRINGKELDDQYHVDAFNTLEQGRGSTPLTYFEYGTLGALAIFKRFEVDYVLLEVGLGGRFDATNIVTPYASVITTIDLDHKEYLGDTRELVAYDKAGIFRKNTPAIIGDLNIPHTMTDYGAEISADMVISGTDFLFTEQNTHFTWQYKSHNLTLDKPAIPAQNAATALSTLATLNLLPSEQVIKNCLANLVVEGRFQQLNHSPLVFTDVAHNPESARYLALKLASYKDKGFKIHALVAMLADKDKAGVLKEVDHVIDQWSLASLHIPRGDSVENMAIALQTIPHKGTHQGYDSIHDALNVIMPAQQSDTLLIVFGSFFTVADAINYFNK
;
A
#
# COMPACT_ATOMS: atom_id res chain seq x y z
N MET A 1 18.97 17.63 -23.03
CA MET A 1 18.61 16.55 -23.98
C MET A 1 17.23 16.84 -24.51
N THR A 2 17.02 16.89 -25.82
CA THR A 2 15.68 16.94 -26.41
C THR A 2 14.95 15.67 -25.99
N LYS A 3 13.92 15.80 -25.15
CA LYS A 3 13.09 14.67 -24.74
C LYS A 3 12.23 14.27 -25.93
N THR A 4 12.62 13.20 -26.59
CA THR A 4 11.77 12.58 -27.62
C THR A 4 10.54 12.03 -26.93
N ILE A 5 9.36 12.48 -27.34
CA ILE A 5 8.10 11.97 -26.82
C ILE A 5 7.92 10.54 -27.36
N PRO A 6 7.74 9.52 -26.50
CA PRO A 6 7.48 8.16 -26.94
C PRO A 6 6.18 8.06 -27.74
N SER A 7 6.08 7.03 -28.57
CA SER A 7 4.91 6.77 -29.40
C SER A 7 4.15 5.54 -28.92
N GLN A 8 3.02 5.22 -29.55
CA GLN A 8 2.25 4.02 -29.24
C GLN A 8 2.99 2.70 -29.54
N SER A 9 4.04 2.73 -30.37
CA SER A 9 4.90 1.57 -30.64
C SER A 9 6.16 1.52 -29.76
N SER A 10 6.34 2.50 -28.88
CA SER A 10 7.43 2.49 -27.88
C SER A 10 7.13 1.50 -26.76
N SER A 11 8.18 0.99 -26.10
CA SER A 11 8.00 0.09 -24.96
C SER A 11 7.40 0.82 -23.76
N LEU A 12 6.83 0.07 -22.81
CA LEU A 12 6.39 0.66 -21.54
C LEU A 12 7.56 1.32 -20.81
N ASP A 13 8.75 0.70 -20.81
CA ASP A 13 9.95 1.27 -20.20
C ASP A 13 10.36 2.62 -20.81
N ASP A 14 10.25 2.78 -22.14
CA ASP A 14 10.48 4.07 -22.79
C ASP A 14 9.51 5.13 -22.29
N TRP A 15 8.23 4.76 -22.11
CA TRP A 15 7.21 5.63 -21.54
C TRP A 15 7.56 5.99 -20.09
N LEU A 16 7.87 5.02 -19.24
CA LEU A 16 8.19 5.27 -17.83
C LEU A 16 9.41 6.19 -17.69
N CYS A 17 10.47 5.97 -18.46
CA CYS A 17 11.64 6.85 -18.50
C CYS A 17 11.27 8.27 -18.95
N TYR A 18 10.41 8.40 -19.96
CA TYR A 18 9.90 9.70 -20.38
C TYR A 18 9.11 10.39 -19.25
N LEU A 19 8.17 9.68 -18.62
CA LEU A 19 7.30 10.21 -17.56
C LEU A 19 8.10 10.72 -16.34
N GLU A 20 9.13 10.00 -15.92
CA GLU A 20 10.06 10.43 -14.87
C GLU A 20 10.77 11.73 -15.23
N SER A 21 10.93 11.99 -16.52
CA SER A 21 11.59 13.18 -17.01
C SER A 21 10.62 14.36 -17.16
N VAL A 22 9.32 14.16 -17.43
CA VAL A 22 8.39 15.25 -17.82
C VAL A 22 8.36 16.39 -16.79
N HIS A 23 8.36 16.04 -15.51
CA HIS A 23 8.26 17.01 -14.42
C HIS A 23 9.58 17.13 -13.65
N PRO A 24 10.08 18.35 -13.37
CA PRO A 24 11.35 18.54 -12.66
C PRO A 24 11.29 18.12 -11.18
N ALA A 25 10.10 18.14 -10.57
CA ALA A 25 9.86 17.64 -9.22
C ALA A 25 9.19 16.26 -9.24
N ASN A 26 9.65 15.35 -8.38
CA ASN A 26 9.03 14.03 -8.20
C ASN A 26 7.63 14.12 -7.57
N ILE A 27 7.42 15.13 -6.71
CA ILE A 27 6.15 15.41 -6.02
C ILE A 27 5.87 16.89 -6.17
N GLU A 28 4.68 17.23 -6.66
CA GLU A 28 4.12 18.58 -6.62
C GLU A 28 2.66 18.48 -6.21
N MET A 29 2.36 19.03 -5.03
CA MET A 29 1.02 18.98 -4.44
C MET A 29 0.10 19.98 -5.14
N GLY A 30 -1.11 19.55 -5.50
CA GLY A 30 -2.12 20.37 -6.16
C GLY A 30 -3.03 19.52 -7.03
N LEU A 31 -4.26 19.98 -7.25
CA LEU A 31 -5.24 19.25 -8.07
C LEU A 31 -5.54 19.94 -9.40
N GLU A 32 -5.16 21.20 -9.54
CA GLU A 32 -5.55 22.07 -10.65
C GLU A 32 -5.04 21.51 -11.99
N ARG A 33 -3.75 21.12 -12.05
CA ARG A 33 -3.11 20.60 -13.26
C ARG A 33 -3.73 19.28 -13.70
N VAL A 34 -3.76 18.31 -12.78
CA VAL A 34 -4.28 16.96 -13.05
C VAL A 34 -5.79 16.97 -13.34
N ALA A 35 -6.59 17.78 -12.65
CA ALA A 35 -8.02 17.92 -12.91
C ALA A 35 -8.30 18.61 -14.25
N ALA A 36 -7.51 19.62 -14.63
CA ALA A 36 -7.64 20.27 -15.94
C ALA A 36 -7.40 19.27 -17.08
N VAL A 37 -6.35 18.45 -16.98
CA VAL A 37 -6.10 17.39 -17.96
C VAL A 37 -7.24 16.38 -17.94
N ALA A 38 -7.61 15.82 -16.78
CA ALA A 38 -8.69 14.84 -16.68
C ALA A 38 -10.01 15.31 -17.31
N ASN A 39 -10.36 16.59 -17.15
CA ASN A 39 -11.54 17.20 -17.77
C ASN A 39 -11.41 17.30 -19.29
N ASN A 40 -10.26 17.75 -19.81
CA ASN A 40 -10.03 17.90 -21.25
C ASN A 40 -10.18 16.59 -22.03
N ILE A 41 -9.73 15.48 -21.44
CA ILE A 41 -9.86 14.13 -22.02
C ILE A 41 -11.10 13.37 -21.52
N GLY A 42 -11.93 14.01 -20.71
CA GLY A 42 -13.21 13.48 -20.25
C GLY A 42 -13.11 12.27 -19.32
N LEU A 43 -12.04 12.11 -18.54
CA LEU A 43 -11.84 10.94 -17.67
C LEU A 43 -12.76 10.90 -16.45
N LEU A 44 -13.25 12.05 -15.99
CA LEU A 44 -14.05 12.12 -14.75
C LEU A 44 -15.52 11.72 -14.94
N ASN A 45 -15.99 11.61 -16.19
CA ASN A 45 -17.33 11.11 -16.49
C ASN A 45 -17.27 9.58 -16.66
N THR A 46 -17.64 8.84 -15.61
CA THR A 46 -17.71 7.39 -15.57
C THR A 46 -18.98 6.91 -14.85
N SER A 47 -19.50 5.75 -15.25
CA SER A 47 -20.56 5.03 -14.53
C SER A 47 -20.02 4.24 -13.33
N SER A 48 -18.70 4.02 -13.27
CA SER A 48 -18.07 3.26 -12.20
C SER A 48 -18.24 3.91 -10.83
N LYS A 49 -18.52 3.10 -9.82
CA LYS A 49 -18.54 3.54 -8.42
C LYS A 49 -17.12 3.56 -7.86
N VAL A 50 -16.57 4.75 -7.64
CA VAL A 50 -15.19 4.91 -7.19
C VAL A 50 -15.10 4.89 -5.66
N ILE A 51 -14.29 4.01 -5.09
CA ILE A 51 -13.98 3.98 -3.65
C ILE A 51 -12.54 4.50 -3.49
N LEU A 52 -12.38 5.65 -2.83
CA LEU A 52 -11.06 6.19 -2.48
C LEU A 52 -10.57 5.55 -1.19
N ILE A 53 -9.32 5.08 -1.19
CA ILE A 53 -8.72 4.37 -0.06
C ILE A 53 -7.45 5.11 0.37
N GLY A 54 -7.60 5.95 1.38
CA GLY A 54 -6.51 6.66 2.05
C GLY A 54 -6.06 5.95 3.32
N GLY A 55 -4.98 6.47 3.91
CA GLY A 55 -4.37 5.90 5.12
C GLY A 55 -2.84 5.91 5.06
N THR A 56 -2.23 5.58 6.18
CA THR A 56 -0.76 5.47 6.33
C THR A 56 -0.35 4.09 5.87
N ASN A 57 -0.80 3.05 6.58
CA ASN A 57 -0.60 1.66 6.21
C ASN A 57 -1.94 0.99 5.88
N GLY A 58 -1.88 -0.19 5.24
CA GLY A 58 -3.07 -1.02 5.02
C GLY A 58 -3.91 -0.72 3.77
N LYS A 59 -3.70 0.40 3.09
CA LYS A 59 -4.42 0.81 1.86
C LYS A 59 -4.53 -0.32 0.82
N GLY A 60 -3.39 -0.79 0.30
CA GLY A 60 -3.37 -1.89 -0.68
C GLY A 60 -4.00 -3.21 -0.17
N THR A 61 -3.85 -3.56 1.11
CA THR A 61 -4.48 -4.78 1.66
C THR A 61 -6.00 -4.64 1.81
N THR A 62 -6.50 -3.45 2.18
CA THR A 62 -7.94 -3.16 2.21
C THR A 62 -8.51 -3.14 0.79
N ALA A 63 -7.82 -2.53 -0.16
CA ALA A 63 -8.18 -2.55 -1.57
C ALA A 63 -8.27 -3.99 -2.10
N ARG A 64 -7.28 -4.84 -1.79
CA ARG A 64 -7.32 -6.25 -2.23
C ARG A 64 -8.44 -7.06 -1.58
N CYS A 65 -8.74 -6.80 -0.31
CA CYS A 65 -9.88 -7.42 0.37
C CYS A 65 -11.20 -7.03 -0.30
N LEU A 66 -11.40 -5.73 -0.57
CA LEU A 66 -12.56 -5.22 -1.30
C LEU A 66 -12.66 -5.82 -2.71
N GLU A 67 -11.55 -5.85 -3.46
CA GLU A 67 -11.49 -6.44 -4.80
C GLU A 67 -11.95 -7.91 -4.77
N SER A 68 -11.40 -8.72 -3.87
CA SER A 68 -11.76 -10.13 -3.74
C SER A 68 -13.24 -10.33 -3.41
N LEU A 69 -13.79 -9.53 -2.49
CA LEU A 69 -15.18 -9.64 -2.04
C LEU A 69 -16.18 -9.15 -3.10
N LEU A 70 -15.84 -8.10 -3.86
CA LEU A 70 -16.67 -7.59 -4.95
C LEU A 70 -16.65 -8.55 -6.16
N LEU A 71 -15.48 -9.09 -6.52
CA LEU A 71 -15.37 -10.08 -7.60
C LEU A 71 -16.13 -11.36 -7.27
N ALA A 72 -16.09 -11.82 -6.02
CA ALA A 72 -16.86 -12.99 -5.58
C ALA A 72 -18.38 -12.78 -5.64
N GLN A 73 -18.85 -11.53 -5.70
CA GLN A 73 -20.25 -11.17 -5.92
C GLN A 73 -20.61 -11.00 -7.41
N GLY A 74 -19.65 -11.17 -8.32
CA GLY A 74 -19.85 -11.05 -9.76
C GLY A 74 -19.71 -9.62 -10.30
N HIS A 75 -19.27 -8.65 -9.49
CA HIS A 75 -18.97 -7.31 -9.96
C HIS A 75 -17.64 -7.27 -10.70
N SER A 76 -17.57 -6.43 -11.74
CA SER A 76 -16.31 -6.06 -12.36
C SER A 76 -15.60 -4.97 -11.55
N VAL A 77 -14.28 -5.11 -11.38
CA VAL A 77 -13.50 -4.25 -10.48
C VAL A 77 -12.21 -3.79 -11.15
N GLY A 78 -11.96 -2.49 -11.11
CA GLY A 78 -10.65 -1.91 -11.39
C GLY A 78 -9.94 -1.53 -10.10
N THR A 79 -8.65 -1.83 -9.95
CA THR A 79 -7.86 -1.46 -8.77
C THR A 79 -6.63 -0.66 -9.19
N TYR A 80 -6.44 0.52 -8.60
CA TYR A 80 -5.21 1.29 -8.69
C TYR A 80 -4.47 1.26 -7.37
N ALA A 81 -3.19 0.88 -7.40
CA ALA A 81 -2.32 0.75 -6.23
C ALA A 81 -0.96 1.40 -6.47
N SER A 82 -0.31 1.84 -5.39
CA SER A 82 1.06 2.34 -5.47
C SER A 82 1.82 2.20 -4.14
N PRO A 83 3.15 2.08 -4.15
CA PRO A 83 4.01 1.81 -5.33
C PRO A 83 3.81 0.37 -5.85
N HIS A 84 4.61 -0.04 -6.85
CA HIS A 84 4.74 -1.43 -7.28
C HIS A 84 6.02 -2.06 -6.70
N LEU A 85 6.11 -3.38 -6.70
CA LEU A 85 7.30 -4.14 -6.30
C LEU A 85 8.28 -4.30 -7.47
N ILE A 86 7.85 -4.94 -8.56
CA ILE A 86 8.74 -5.36 -9.66
C ILE A 86 8.36 -4.67 -10.97
N ARG A 87 7.07 -4.67 -11.33
CA ARG A 87 6.57 -4.16 -12.62
C ARG A 87 5.54 -3.06 -12.43
N TYR A 88 5.59 -2.05 -13.29
CA TYR A 88 4.63 -0.96 -13.26
C TYR A 88 3.17 -1.45 -13.39
N ASN A 89 2.94 -2.53 -14.14
CA ASN A 89 1.63 -3.13 -14.40
C ASN A 89 0.91 -3.53 -13.11
N GLU A 90 1.63 -3.85 -12.03
CA GLU A 90 1.05 -4.14 -10.71
C GLU A 90 0.17 -3.01 -10.18
N ARG A 91 0.43 -1.76 -10.62
CA ARG A 91 -0.34 -0.59 -10.21
C ARG A 91 -1.78 -0.62 -10.72
N VAL A 92 -2.08 -1.30 -11.82
CA VAL A 92 -3.42 -1.31 -12.42
C VAL A 92 -3.88 -2.73 -12.64
N ARG A 93 -4.99 -3.09 -12.00
CA ARG A 93 -5.63 -4.40 -12.17
C ARG A 93 -7.04 -4.25 -12.67
N ILE A 94 -7.46 -5.16 -13.54
CA ILE A 94 -8.85 -5.34 -13.96
C ILE A 94 -9.27 -6.77 -13.58
N ASN A 95 -10.35 -6.88 -12.82
CA ASN A 95 -10.90 -8.15 -12.35
C ASN A 95 -9.84 -9.05 -11.68
N GLY A 96 -8.99 -8.44 -10.85
CA GLY A 96 -7.94 -9.15 -10.14
C GLY A 96 -6.76 -9.58 -11.01
N LYS A 97 -6.58 -9.05 -12.22
CA LYS A 97 -5.43 -9.35 -13.09
C LYS A 97 -4.72 -8.09 -13.54
N GLU A 98 -3.39 -8.16 -13.61
CA GLU A 98 -2.57 -7.15 -14.28
C GLU A 98 -2.87 -7.13 -15.78
N LEU A 99 -2.61 -5.99 -16.41
CA LEU A 99 -2.77 -5.80 -17.85
C LEU A 99 -1.42 -5.88 -18.56
N ASP A 100 -1.45 -6.21 -19.84
CA ASP A 100 -0.28 -6.14 -20.71
C ASP A 100 0.16 -4.68 -20.93
N ASP A 101 1.45 -4.50 -21.19
CA ASP A 101 2.11 -3.20 -21.38
C ASP A 101 1.35 -2.28 -22.35
N GLN A 102 0.79 -2.84 -23.42
CA GLN A 102 0.11 -2.06 -24.46
C GLN A 102 -1.08 -1.26 -23.91
N TYR A 103 -1.79 -1.76 -22.89
CA TYR A 103 -2.89 -1.00 -22.28
C TYR A 103 -2.40 0.28 -21.59
N HIS A 104 -1.22 0.21 -20.98
CA HIS A 104 -0.58 1.35 -20.32
C HIS A 104 -0.01 2.33 -21.36
N VAL A 105 0.67 1.80 -22.38
CA VAL A 105 1.21 2.59 -23.50
C VAL A 105 0.10 3.35 -24.22
N ASP A 106 -1.01 2.69 -24.55
CA ASP A 106 -2.18 3.31 -25.18
C ASP A 106 -2.76 4.44 -24.31
N ALA A 107 -2.87 4.21 -23.01
CA ALA A 107 -3.36 5.19 -22.05
C ALA A 107 -2.41 6.41 -22.00
N PHE A 108 -1.11 6.20 -21.79
CA PHE A 108 -0.14 7.29 -21.73
C PHE A 108 -0.05 8.09 -23.02
N ASN A 109 -0.10 7.42 -24.17
CA ASN A 109 -0.14 8.10 -25.45
C ASN A 109 -1.39 9.00 -25.60
N THR A 110 -2.55 8.51 -25.17
CA THR A 110 -3.80 9.30 -25.17
C THR A 110 -3.70 10.51 -24.24
N LEU A 111 -3.12 10.32 -23.04
CA LEU A 111 -2.90 11.41 -22.09
C LEU A 111 -1.94 12.47 -22.62
N GLU A 112 -0.82 12.05 -23.22
CA GLU A 112 0.17 12.95 -23.78
C GLU A 112 -0.43 13.82 -24.89
N GLN A 113 -1.28 13.24 -25.75
CA GLN A 113 -2.02 13.99 -26.77
C GLN A 113 -3.03 14.97 -26.17
N GLY A 114 -3.66 14.60 -25.05
CA GLY A 114 -4.73 15.37 -24.41
C GLY A 114 -4.31 16.42 -23.40
N ARG A 115 -3.11 16.32 -22.81
CA ARG A 115 -2.64 17.26 -21.77
C ARG A 115 -2.19 18.61 -22.31
N GLY A 116 -1.87 18.69 -23.61
CA GLY A 116 -1.28 19.88 -24.22
C GLY A 116 0.04 20.27 -23.56
N SER A 117 0.17 21.52 -23.13
CA SER A 117 1.37 22.03 -22.45
C SER A 117 1.35 21.86 -20.93
N THR A 118 0.28 21.33 -20.34
CA THR A 118 0.17 21.18 -18.89
C THR A 118 1.18 20.14 -18.40
N PRO A 119 2.10 20.48 -17.50
CA PRO A 119 3.05 19.52 -16.95
C PRO A 119 2.34 18.63 -15.92
N LEU A 120 2.66 17.34 -15.95
CA LEU A 120 2.16 16.34 -15.01
C LEU A 120 3.36 15.61 -14.40
N THR A 121 3.32 15.41 -13.09
CA THR A 121 4.23 14.53 -12.36
C THR A 121 4.01 13.08 -12.78
N TYR A 122 5.00 12.23 -12.48
CA TYR A 122 4.90 10.78 -12.72
C TYR A 122 3.64 10.18 -12.08
N PHE A 123 3.30 10.58 -10.85
CA PHE A 123 2.13 10.05 -10.16
C PHE A 123 0.80 10.54 -10.73
N GLU A 124 0.71 11.82 -11.13
CA GLU A 124 -0.47 12.33 -11.84
C GLU A 124 -0.67 11.59 -13.17
N TYR A 125 0.41 11.36 -13.92
CA TYR A 125 0.39 10.59 -15.15
C TYR A 125 -0.12 9.16 -14.95
N GLY A 126 0.42 8.46 -13.94
CA GLY A 126 0.00 7.11 -13.61
C GLY A 126 -1.47 7.04 -13.19
N THR A 127 -1.93 8.03 -12.41
CA THR A 127 -3.32 8.12 -11.95
C THR A 127 -4.30 8.34 -13.11
N LEU A 128 -4.02 9.32 -13.99
CA LEU A 128 -4.85 9.55 -15.17
C LEU A 128 -4.82 8.34 -16.12
N GLY A 129 -3.68 7.64 -16.20
CA GLY A 129 -3.53 6.44 -17.03
C GLY A 129 -4.41 5.31 -16.54
N ALA A 130 -4.43 5.08 -15.22
CA ALA A 130 -5.31 4.13 -14.57
C ALA A 130 -6.79 4.48 -14.81
N LEU A 131 -7.18 5.76 -14.64
CA LEU A 131 -8.55 6.21 -14.91
C LEU A 131 -8.96 6.00 -16.38
N ALA A 132 -8.07 6.27 -17.33
CA ALA A 132 -8.31 6.01 -18.75
C ALA A 132 -8.54 4.51 -19.03
N ILE A 133 -7.75 3.65 -18.40
CA ILE A 133 -7.92 2.19 -18.49
C ILE A 133 -9.26 1.77 -17.88
N PHE A 134 -9.58 2.17 -16.65
CA PHE A 134 -10.84 1.79 -16.01
C PHE A 134 -12.05 2.24 -16.81
N LYS A 135 -12.00 3.46 -17.37
CA LYS A 135 -13.06 3.97 -18.23
C LYS A 135 -13.22 3.13 -19.51
N ARG A 136 -12.12 2.68 -20.13
CA ARG A 136 -12.15 1.80 -21.31
C ARG A 136 -12.80 0.44 -21.00
N PHE A 137 -12.61 -0.08 -19.80
CA PHE A 137 -13.17 -1.37 -19.37
C PHE A 137 -14.58 -1.28 -18.77
N GLU A 138 -15.08 -0.07 -18.49
CA GLU A 138 -16.42 0.18 -17.93
C GLU A 138 -16.74 -0.67 -16.69
N VAL A 139 -15.75 -0.82 -15.79
CA VAL A 139 -15.90 -1.63 -14.57
C VAL A 139 -16.96 -1.06 -13.62
N ASP A 140 -17.65 -1.92 -12.87
CA ASP A 140 -18.70 -1.53 -11.93
C ASP A 140 -18.14 -0.71 -10.76
N TYR A 141 -16.99 -1.13 -10.23
CA TYR A 141 -16.31 -0.50 -9.10
C TYR A 141 -14.85 -0.19 -9.44
N VAL A 142 -14.39 0.97 -9.00
CA VAL A 142 -12.96 1.32 -9.03
C VAL A 142 -12.48 1.52 -7.61
N LEU A 143 -11.43 0.80 -7.22
CA LEU A 143 -10.74 0.94 -5.94
C LEU A 143 -9.48 1.75 -6.18
N LEU A 144 -9.46 3.01 -5.74
CA LEU A 144 -8.33 3.92 -5.93
C LEU A 144 -7.57 4.10 -4.62
N GLU A 145 -6.39 3.49 -4.52
CA GLU A 145 -5.44 3.77 -3.46
C GLU A 145 -4.86 5.18 -3.63
N VAL A 146 -5.01 6.00 -2.59
CA VAL A 146 -4.39 7.32 -2.51
C VAL A 146 -2.88 7.16 -2.40
N GLY A 147 -2.11 7.92 -3.20
CA GLY A 147 -0.66 7.83 -3.22
C GLY A 147 -0.02 8.42 -1.97
N LEU A 148 -0.22 9.72 -1.74
CA LEU A 148 0.32 10.45 -0.60
C LEU A 148 -0.73 11.38 -0.01
N GLY A 149 -0.85 11.36 1.32
CA GLY A 149 -1.81 12.23 2.00
C GLY A 149 -3.25 11.86 1.66
N GLY A 150 -4.00 12.84 1.15
CA GLY A 150 -5.32 12.70 0.55
C GLY A 150 -5.82 13.96 -0.13
N ARG A 151 -5.78 15.11 0.56
CA ARG A 151 -6.38 16.38 0.10
C ARG A 151 -5.90 16.83 -1.27
N PHE A 152 -4.60 16.70 -1.53
CA PHE A 152 -3.96 17.14 -2.77
C PHE A 152 -3.41 15.98 -3.61
N ASP A 153 -3.81 14.75 -3.31
CA ASP A 153 -3.41 13.58 -4.07
C ASP A 153 -4.13 13.54 -5.42
N ALA A 154 -3.43 13.14 -6.48
CA ALA A 154 -4.00 13.07 -7.83
C ALA A 154 -5.28 12.22 -7.92
N THR A 155 -5.44 11.22 -7.05
CA THR A 155 -6.65 10.38 -7.01
C THR A 155 -7.88 11.14 -6.52
N ASN A 156 -7.70 12.23 -5.76
CA ASN A 156 -8.78 13.01 -5.16
C ASN A 156 -9.54 13.91 -6.16
N ILE A 157 -9.18 13.90 -7.44
CA ILE A 157 -9.93 14.60 -8.50
C ILE A 157 -11.28 13.95 -8.83
N VAL A 158 -11.49 12.69 -8.40
CA VAL A 158 -12.71 11.94 -8.66
C VAL A 158 -13.83 12.33 -7.69
N THR A 159 -15.07 11.97 -8.05
CA THR A 159 -16.19 11.97 -7.11
C THR A 159 -16.34 10.57 -6.51
N PRO A 160 -15.92 10.33 -5.27
CA PRO A 160 -16.04 9.02 -4.65
C PRO A 160 -17.49 8.64 -4.35
N TYR A 161 -17.83 7.37 -4.59
CA TYR A 161 -18.99 6.69 -4.03
C TYR A 161 -18.82 6.40 -2.54
N ALA A 162 -17.58 6.18 -2.09
CA ALA A 162 -17.22 6.05 -0.69
C ALA A 162 -15.75 6.45 -0.48
N SER A 163 -15.43 6.91 0.72
CA SER A 163 -14.06 7.15 1.17
C SER A 163 -13.71 6.24 2.32
N VAL A 164 -12.50 5.69 2.32
CA VAL A 164 -12.00 4.77 3.34
C VAL A 164 -10.66 5.28 3.84
N ILE A 165 -10.52 5.41 5.15
CA ILE A 165 -9.24 5.63 5.83
C ILE A 165 -8.88 4.35 6.57
N THR A 166 -7.75 3.74 6.26
CA THR A 166 -7.29 2.51 6.92
C THR A 166 -6.69 2.79 8.30
N THR A 167 -5.50 3.39 8.34
CA THR A 167 -4.81 3.76 9.59
C THR A 167 -4.16 5.15 9.48
N ILE A 168 -3.91 5.77 10.62
CA ILE A 168 -3.21 7.04 10.76
C ILE A 168 -1.96 6.83 11.62
N ASP A 169 -0.81 7.13 11.05
CA ASP A 169 0.44 7.25 11.78
C ASP A 169 1.37 8.21 11.02
N LEU A 170 2.53 8.51 11.60
CA LEU A 170 3.51 9.39 10.99
C LEU A 170 4.16 8.73 9.77
N ASP A 171 3.97 9.34 8.60
CA ASP A 171 4.74 9.06 7.39
C ASP A 171 4.78 10.33 6.52
N HIS A 172 5.80 10.47 5.67
CA HIS A 172 5.95 11.61 4.77
C HIS A 172 5.90 12.98 5.49
N LYS A 173 6.64 13.10 6.60
CA LYS A 173 6.62 14.29 7.48
C LYS A 173 6.83 15.62 6.76
N GLU A 174 7.68 15.63 5.73
CA GLU A 174 7.96 16.82 4.90
C GLU A 174 6.72 17.39 4.20
N TYR A 175 5.72 16.54 3.92
CA TYR A 175 4.49 16.92 3.21
C TYR A 175 3.28 16.99 4.12
N LEU A 176 3.17 16.06 5.08
CA LEU A 176 1.95 15.87 5.87
C LEU A 176 2.06 16.43 7.30
N GLY A 177 3.24 16.89 7.71
CA GLY A 177 3.51 17.32 9.07
C GLY A 177 3.99 16.19 9.99
N ASP A 178 4.34 16.56 11.22
CA ASP A 178 5.02 15.70 12.20
C ASP A 178 4.10 15.19 13.32
N THR A 179 2.79 15.42 13.22
CA THR A 179 1.78 14.93 14.18
C THR A 179 0.71 14.08 13.49
N ARG A 180 0.09 13.17 14.26
CA ARG A 180 -1.03 12.34 13.75
C ARG A 180 -2.21 13.23 13.34
N GLU A 181 -2.42 14.34 14.03
CA GLU A 181 -3.48 15.32 13.76
C GLU A 181 -3.34 15.97 12.39
N LEU A 182 -2.12 16.37 12.00
CA LEU A 182 -1.85 16.96 10.69
C LEU A 182 -2.04 15.93 9.57
N VAL A 183 -1.50 14.72 9.77
CA VAL A 183 -1.65 13.59 8.83
C VAL A 183 -3.13 13.22 8.66
N ALA A 184 -3.89 13.17 9.77
CA ALA A 184 -5.31 12.85 9.77
C ALA A 184 -6.13 13.90 9.02
N TYR A 185 -5.85 15.19 9.25
CA TYR A 185 -6.54 16.28 8.56
C TYR A 185 -6.34 16.24 7.04
N ASP A 186 -5.09 16.01 6.58
CA ASP A 186 -4.82 15.92 5.15
C ASP A 186 -5.51 14.69 4.52
N LYS A 187 -5.44 13.53 5.18
CA LYS A 187 -6.10 12.30 4.74
C LYS A 187 -7.62 12.43 4.71
N ALA A 188 -8.22 13.13 5.68
CA ALA A 188 -9.65 13.40 5.70
C ALA A 188 -10.12 14.21 4.48
N GLY A 189 -9.21 14.90 3.77
CA GLY A 189 -9.51 15.63 2.54
C GLY A 189 -10.05 14.80 1.37
N ILE A 190 -10.04 13.46 1.46
CA ILE A 190 -10.74 12.60 0.49
C ILE A 190 -12.25 12.48 0.76
N PHE A 191 -12.72 12.86 1.95
CA PHE A 191 -14.13 12.82 2.30
C PHE A 191 -14.97 13.72 1.39
N ARG A 192 -16.28 13.42 1.32
CA ARG A 192 -17.26 14.22 0.59
C ARG A 192 -18.53 14.37 1.43
N LYS A 193 -19.21 15.49 1.22
CA LYS A 193 -20.50 15.78 1.85
C LYS A 193 -21.54 14.71 1.51
N ASN A 194 -22.32 14.28 2.49
CA ASN A 194 -23.39 13.28 2.37
C ASN A 194 -22.93 12.00 1.65
N THR A 195 -21.67 11.62 1.85
CA THR A 195 -21.04 10.45 1.22
C THR A 195 -20.41 9.60 2.32
N PRO A 196 -20.54 8.26 2.26
CA PRO A 196 -19.93 7.36 3.24
C PRO A 196 -18.42 7.60 3.42
N ALA A 197 -18.00 7.77 4.67
CA ALA A 197 -16.61 7.91 5.08
C ALA A 197 -16.27 6.89 6.18
N ILE A 198 -15.62 5.79 5.81
CA ILE A 198 -15.28 4.70 6.73
C ILE A 198 -13.89 4.94 7.31
N ILE A 199 -13.79 5.00 8.65
CA ILE A 199 -12.54 5.25 9.37
C ILE A 199 -12.17 3.98 10.14
N GLY A 200 -11.13 3.29 9.66
CA GLY A 200 -10.62 2.04 10.19
C GLY A 200 -9.60 2.17 11.32
N ASP A 201 -9.06 3.37 11.56
CA ASP A 201 -8.04 3.59 12.58
C ASP A 201 -8.64 3.37 13.99
N LEU A 202 -7.86 2.79 14.90
CA LEU A 202 -8.33 2.51 16.28
C LEU A 202 -8.07 3.66 17.25
N ASN A 203 -7.23 4.63 16.87
CA ASN A 203 -6.85 5.79 17.66
C ASN A 203 -7.00 7.07 16.81
N ILE A 204 -8.24 7.36 16.45
CA ILE A 204 -8.61 8.35 15.43
C ILE A 204 -8.33 9.77 15.95
N PRO A 205 -7.46 10.55 15.29
CA PRO A 205 -7.23 11.93 15.69
C PRO A 205 -8.47 12.80 15.45
N HIS A 206 -8.80 13.66 16.42
CA HIS A 206 -10.00 14.51 16.40
C HIS A 206 -10.10 15.40 15.14
N THR A 207 -8.97 15.84 14.58
CA THR A 207 -8.94 16.66 13.36
C THR A 207 -9.60 15.99 12.15
N MET A 208 -9.60 14.66 12.08
CA MET A 208 -10.30 13.91 11.03
C MET A 208 -11.81 13.89 11.26
N THR A 209 -12.26 13.66 12.49
CA THR A 209 -13.69 13.64 12.82
C THR A 209 -14.30 15.03 12.75
N ASP A 210 -13.56 16.06 13.18
CA ASP A 210 -13.97 17.46 13.13
C ASP A 210 -14.17 17.92 11.69
N TYR A 211 -13.21 17.61 10.81
CA TYR A 211 -13.34 17.91 9.38
C TYR A 211 -14.50 17.13 8.73
N GLY A 212 -14.64 15.84 9.03
CA GLY A 212 -15.76 15.04 8.55
C GLY A 212 -17.12 15.61 8.95
N ALA A 213 -17.25 16.08 10.20
CA ALA A 213 -18.45 16.78 10.68
C ALA A 213 -18.65 18.14 9.98
N GLU A 214 -17.59 18.93 9.82
CA GLU A 214 -17.60 20.25 9.14
C GLU A 214 -18.20 20.15 7.74
N ILE A 215 -17.77 19.16 6.95
CA ILE A 215 -18.27 18.97 5.59
C ILE A 215 -19.54 18.12 5.50
N SER A 216 -20.04 17.63 6.64
CA SER A 216 -21.17 16.70 6.73
C SER A 216 -20.95 15.40 5.95
N ALA A 217 -19.80 14.76 6.13
CA ALA A 217 -19.55 13.41 5.63
C ALA A 217 -20.33 12.37 6.47
N ASP A 218 -20.79 11.29 5.84
CA ASP A 218 -21.51 10.22 6.53
C ASP A 218 -20.49 9.25 7.15
N MET A 219 -19.93 9.65 8.29
CA MET A 219 -18.85 8.92 8.93
C MET A 219 -19.32 7.59 9.55
N VAL A 220 -18.48 6.56 9.42
CA VAL A 220 -18.61 5.26 10.09
C VAL A 220 -17.27 4.95 10.75
N ILE A 221 -17.26 4.96 12.09
CA ILE A 221 -16.07 5.08 12.91
C ILE A 221 -15.76 3.75 13.62
N SER A 222 -14.53 3.25 13.48
CA SER A 222 -14.05 2.08 14.22
C SER A 222 -14.06 2.34 15.73
N GLY A 223 -14.49 1.36 16.51
CA GLY A 223 -14.62 1.46 17.96
C GLY A 223 -15.86 2.22 18.44
N THR A 224 -16.61 2.87 17.53
CA THR A 224 -17.86 3.57 17.84
C THR A 224 -19.04 2.94 17.09
N ASP A 225 -19.01 2.96 15.76
CA ASP A 225 -20.11 2.47 14.92
C ASP A 225 -19.94 0.99 14.56
N PHE A 226 -18.70 0.56 14.30
CA PHE A 226 -18.36 -0.84 14.14
C PHE A 226 -17.28 -1.24 15.13
N LEU A 227 -17.34 -2.48 15.60
CA LEU A 227 -16.42 -3.04 16.57
C LEU A 227 -15.62 -4.17 15.93
N PHE A 228 -14.35 -4.24 16.30
CA PHE A 228 -13.44 -5.29 15.89
C PHE A 228 -12.62 -5.72 17.11
N THR A 229 -12.48 -7.02 17.31
CA THR A 229 -11.55 -7.57 18.31
C THR A 229 -10.76 -8.72 17.70
N GLU A 230 -9.46 -8.75 17.98
CA GLU A 230 -8.53 -9.73 17.44
C GLU A 230 -8.06 -10.70 18.53
N GLN A 231 -8.00 -11.99 18.17
CA GLN A 231 -7.37 -13.05 18.95
C GLN A 231 -6.29 -13.74 18.11
N ASN A 232 -5.60 -14.73 18.69
CA ASN A 232 -4.46 -15.38 18.03
C ASN A 232 -4.79 -16.00 16.67
N THR A 233 -5.97 -16.61 16.52
CA THR A 233 -6.36 -17.38 15.33
C THR A 233 -7.55 -16.81 14.57
N HIS A 234 -8.31 -15.90 15.18
CA HIS A 234 -9.56 -15.38 14.64
C HIS A 234 -9.77 -13.94 15.09
N PHE A 235 -10.73 -13.28 14.47
CA PHE A 235 -11.23 -11.98 14.90
C PHE A 235 -12.74 -11.95 14.88
N THR A 236 -13.33 -11.05 15.65
CA THR A 236 -14.76 -10.75 15.58
C THR A 236 -14.96 -9.36 14.98
N TRP A 237 -16.03 -9.22 14.21
CA TRP A 237 -16.44 -7.96 13.60
C TRP A 237 -17.94 -7.77 13.76
N GLN A 238 -18.34 -6.58 14.22
CA GLN A 238 -19.73 -6.23 14.47
C GLN A 238 -20.05 -4.87 13.86
N TYR A 239 -21.14 -4.78 13.10
CA TYR A 239 -21.65 -3.54 12.55
C TYR A 239 -23.14 -3.67 12.22
N LYS A 240 -23.98 -2.75 12.71
CA LYS A 240 -25.44 -2.82 12.60
C LYS A 240 -25.96 -4.18 13.10
N SER A 241 -26.65 -4.95 12.26
CA SER A 241 -27.18 -6.28 12.58
C SER A 241 -26.19 -7.42 12.31
N HIS A 242 -24.99 -7.13 11.79
CA HIS A 242 -23.98 -8.14 11.49
C HIS A 242 -23.09 -8.39 12.71
N ASN A 243 -22.83 -9.66 12.98
CA ASN A 243 -21.89 -10.11 14.00
C ASN A 243 -21.22 -11.39 13.49
N LEU A 244 -19.94 -11.28 13.10
CA LEU A 244 -19.20 -12.36 12.46
C LEU A 244 -17.95 -12.71 13.28
N THR A 245 -17.66 -14.01 13.34
CA THR A 245 -16.38 -14.53 13.81
C THR A 245 -15.67 -15.19 12.62
N LEU A 246 -14.48 -14.69 12.30
CA LEU A 246 -13.74 -15.02 11.08
C LEU A 246 -12.32 -15.42 11.43
N ASP A 247 -11.77 -16.40 10.71
CA ASP A 247 -10.36 -16.77 10.85
C ASP A 247 -9.46 -15.57 10.46
N LYS A 248 -8.29 -15.50 11.09
CA LYS A 248 -7.34 -14.41 10.82
C LYS A 248 -6.81 -14.53 9.39
N PRO A 249 -6.99 -13.51 8.52
CA PRO A 249 -6.50 -13.54 7.15
C PRO A 249 -4.99 -13.34 7.12
N ALA A 250 -4.40 -13.51 5.92
CA ALA A 250 -2.98 -13.21 5.71
C ALA A 250 -2.64 -11.71 5.87
N ILE A 251 -3.64 -10.83 5.69
CA ILE A 251 -3.53 -9.39 5.89
C ILE A 251 -3.84 -8.99 7.36
N PRO A 252 -3.54 -7.76 7.79
CA PRO A 252 -4.01 -7.26 9.08
C PRO A 252 -5.54 -7.37 9.21
N ALA A 253 -6.02 -7.96 10.30
CA ALA A 253 -7.45 -8.22 10.49
C ALA A 253 -8.26 -6.92 10.62
N GLN A 254 -7.65 -5.84 11.13
CA GLN A 254 -8.22 -4.48 11.09
C GLN A 254 -8.51 -3.99 9.65
N ASN A 255 -7.65 -4.33 8.68
CA ASN A 255 -7.86 -3.94 7.28
C ASN A 255 -9.01 -4.74 6.65
N ALA A 256 -9.16 -6.01 7.04
CA ALA A 256 -10.32 -6.82 6.67
C ALA A 256 -11.62 -6.26 7.30
N ALA A 257 -11.61 -5.94 8.59
CA ALA A 257 -12.74 -5.31 9.27
C ALA A 257 -13.17 -3.99 8.61
N THR A 258 -12.19 -3.15 8.21
CA THR A 258 -12.46 -1.90 7.48
C THR A 258 -13.11 -2.16 6.12
N ALA A 259 -12.66 -3.18 5.38
CA ALA A 259 -13.28 -3.58 4.12
C ALA A 259 -14.72 -4.11 4.31
N LEU A 260 -14.96 -4.92 5.35
CA LEU A 260 -16.29 -5.43 5.69
C LEU A 260 -17.24 -4.29 6.09
N SER A 261 -16.78 -3.35 6.92
CA SER A 261 -17.52 -2.13 7.26
C SER A 261 -17.87 -1.32 6.02
N THR A 262 -16.90 -1.13 5.10
CA THR A 262 -17.14 -0.44 3.83
C THR A 262 -18.25 -1.10 3.02
N LEU A 263 -18.18 -2.41 2.79
CA LEU A 263 -19.21 -3.12 2.03
C LEU A 263 -20.57 -3.12 2.74
N ALA A 264 -20.60 -3.28 4.06
CA ALA A 264 -21.84 -3.23 4.83
C ALA A 264 -22.48 -1.83 4.86
N THR A 265 -21.69 -0.76 4.90
CA THR A 265 -22.18 0.63 4.77
C THR A 265 -22.81 0.86 3.40
N LEU A 266 -22.24 0.27 2.35
CA LEU A 266 -22.73 0.37 0.97
C LEU A 266 -23.84 -0.64 0.63
N ASN A 267 -24.28 -1.46 1.59
CA ASN A 267 -25.24 -2.56 1.39
C ASN A 267 -24.77 -3.59 0.33
N LEU A 268 -23.46 -3.89 0.34
CA LEU A 268 -22.75 -4.82 -0.56
C LEU A 268 -22.01 -5.92 0.22
N LEU A 269 -22.40 -6.17 1.48
CA LEU A 269 -21.78 -7.21 2.28
C LEU A 269 -22.26 -8.59 1.77
N PRO A 270 -21.35 -9.47 1.32
CA PRO A 270 -21.74 -10.80 0.84
C PRO A 270 -22.10 -11.72 2.02
N SER A 271 -22.55 -12.94 1.70
CA SER A 271 -22.81 -13.95 2.73
C SER A 271 -21.54 -14.31 3.51
N GLU A 272 -21.72 -14.72 4.76
CA GLU A 272 -20.61 -15.12 5.64
C GLU A 272 -19.70 -16.18 4.99
N GLN A 273 -20.29 -17.13 4.25
CA GLN A 273 -19.51 -18.16 3.55
C GLN A 273 -18.59 -17.58 2.48
N VAL A 274 -19.07 -16.59 1.71
CA VAL A 274 -18.26 -15.89 0.71
C VAL A 274 -17.14 -15.10 1.38
N ILE A 275 -17.43 -14.43 2.51
CA ILE A 275 -16.43 -13.71 3.30
C ILE A 275 -15.32 -14.66 3.75
N LYS A 276 -15.68 -15.78 4.39
CA LYS A 276 -14.72 -16.80 4.86
C LYS A 276 -13.86 -17.32 3.72
N ASN A 277 -14.46 -17.66 2.58
CA ASN A 277 -13.72 -18.16 1.42
C ASN A 277 -12.76 -17.11 0.85
N CYS A 278 -13.18 -15.85 0.74
CA CYS A 278 -12.31 -14.79 0.21
C CYS A 278 -11.13 -14.52 1.16
N LEU A 279 -11.38 -14.38 2.45
CA LEU A 279 -10.34 -14.09 3.45
C LEU A 279 -9.31 -15.22 3.56
N ALA A 280 -9.74 -16.49 3.45
CA ALA A 280 -8.85 -17.64 3.49
C ALA A 280 -7.90 -17.73 2.30
N ASN A 281 -8.31 -17.21 1.12
CA ASN A 281 -7.51 -17.24 -0.11
C ASN A 281 -6.84 -15.90 -0.42
N LEU A 282 -6.99 -14.90 0.45
CA LEU A 282 -6.47 -13.56 0.21
C LEU A 282 -4.96 -13.54 0.36
N VAL A 283 -4.26 -13.23 -0.74
CA VAL A 283 -2.80 -13.05 -0.76
C VAL A 283 -2.48 -11.66 -1.30
N VAL A 284 -1.55 -10.99 -0.64
CA VAL A 284 -1.00 -9.70 -1.07
C VAL A 284 0.52 -9.83 -1.11
N GLU A 285 1.09 -9.63 -2.28
CA GLU A 285 2.53 -9.74 -2.50
C GLU A 285 3.30 -8.76 -1.61
N GLY A 286 4.42 -9.22 -1.05
CA GLY A 286 5.23 -8.46 -0.11
C GLY A 286 4.57 -8.13 1.22
N ARG A 287 3.44 -8.76 1.60
CA ARG A 287 2.80 -8.59 2.91
C ARG A 287 2.86 -9.90 3.68
N PHE A 288 3.87 -10.03 4.54
CA PHE A 288 4.25 -11.24 5.25
C PHE A 288 4.20 -12.49 4.35
N GLN A 289 4.76 -12.35 3.14
CA GLN A 289 4.73 -13.36 2.09
C GLN A 289 5.82 -14.40 2.35
N GLN A 290 5.48 -15.67 2.25
CA GLN A 290 6.46 -16.75 2.31
C GLN A 290 7.15 -16.90 0.96
N LEU A 291 8.48 -16.80 0.93
CA LEU A 291 9.30 -16.98 -0.27
C LEU A 291 9.90 -18.38 -0.37
N ASN A 292 10.12 -19.06 0.75
CA ASN A 292 10.65 -20.42 0.77
C ASN A 292 10.12 -21.23 1.96
N HIS A 293 10.02 -22.55 1.79
CA HIS A 293 9.56 -23.49 2.84
C HIS A 293 10.69 -24.03 3.71
N SER A 294 11.84 -24.38 3.11
CA SER A 294 13.00 -24.91 3.83
C SER A 294 14.29 -24.48 3.13
N PRO A 295 15.13 -23.64 3.77
CA PRO A 295 14.89 -22.95 5.04
C PRO A 295 13.68 -22.00 4.95
N LEU A 296 13.07 -21.67 6.10
CA LEU A 296 11.86 -20.86 6.15
C LEU A 296 12.20 -19.38 5.91
N VAL A 297 11.64 -18.79 4.84
CA VAL A 297 11.91 -17.41 4.45
C VAL A 297 10.61 -16.66 4.22
N PHE A 298 10.49 -15.50 4.85
CA PHE A 298 9.41 -14.54 4.66
C PHE A 298 9.96 -13.20 4.18
N THR A 299 9.07 -12.41 3.57
CA THR A 299 9.33 -11.02 3.23
C THR A 299 8.13 -10.13 3.59
N ASP A 300 8.41 -8.89 3.99
CA ASP A 300 7.38 -7.89 4.31
C ASP A 300 7.87 -6.47 3.98
N VAL A 301 7.04 -5.62 3.40
CA VAL A 301 7.44 -4.24 3.04
C VAL A 301 7.48 -3.25 4.22
N ALA A 302 7.30 -3.70 5.47
CA ALA A 302 7.31 -2.84 6.64
C ALA A 302 8.50 -1.86 6.60
N HIS A 303 8.20 -0.56 6.66
CA HIS A 303 9.17 0.51 6.41
C HIS A 303 8.92 1.76 7.27
N ASN A 304 7.97 1.69 8.20
CA ASN A 304 7.69 2.71 9.21
C ASN A 304 7.35 2.02 10.56
N PRO A 305 7.42 2.73 11.70
CA PRO A 305 7.23 2.11 13.01
C PRO A 305 5.89 1.39 13.20
N GLU A 306 4.82 1.86 12.56
CA GLU A 306 3.50 1.20 12.60
C GLU A 306 3.53 -0.19 11.93
N SER A 307 4.02 -0.27 10.69
CA SER A 307 4.14 -1.54 9.97
C SER A 307 5.15 -2.49 10.63
N ALA A 308 6.24 -1.95 11.21
CA ALA A 308 7.22 -2.71 11.95
C ALA A 308 6.65 -3.36 13.22
N ARG A 309 5.79 -2.64 13.97
CA ARG A 309 5.04 -3.23 15.10
C ARG A 309 4.17 -4.40 14.68
N TYR A 310 3.44 -4.26 13.56
CA TYR A 310 2.65 -5.35 13.02
C TYR A 310 3.52 -6.55 12.62
N LEU A 311 4.65 -6.30 11.97
CA LEU A 311 5.63 -7.34 11.62
C LEU A 311 6.14 -8.07 12.88
N ALA A 312 6.46 -7.33 13.94
CA ALA A 312 6.92 -7.91 15.20
C ALA A 312 5.89 -8.88 15.80
N LEU A 313 4.58 -8.54 15.76
CA LEU A 313 3.51 -9.44 16.21
C LEU A 313 3.46 -10.73 15.40
N LYS A 314 3.69 -10.66 14.09
CA LYS A 314 3.73 -11.85 13.23
C LYS A 314 4.95 -12.72 13.58
N LEU A 315 6.12 -12.12 13.73
CA LEU A 315 7.37 -12.82 14.07
C LEU A 315 7.34 -13.44 15.48
N ALA A 316 6.72 -12.76 16.45
CA ALA A 316 6.53 -13.28 17.81
C ALA A 316 5.82 -14.64 17.80
N SER A 317 4.80 -14.81 16.94
CA SER A 317 4.09 -16.09 16.81
C SER A 317 4.95 -17.25 16.30
N TYR A 318 6.09 -16.97 15.65
CA TYR A 318 7.09 -17.98 15.26
C TYR A 318 8.11 -18.22 16.37
N LYS A 319 8.47 -17.19 17.15
CA LYS A 319 9.26 -17.38 18.37
C LYS A 319 8.55 -18.27 19.38
N ASP A 320 7.23 -18.12 19.54
CA ASP A 320 6.42 -18.99 20.39
C ASP A 320 6.45 -20.46 19.93
N LYS A 321 6.76 -20.71 18.65
CA LYS A 321 6.96 -22.04 18.06
C LYS A 321 8.41 -22.54 18.13
N GLY A 322 9.31 -21.78 18.75
CA GLY A 322 10.72 -22.13 18.95
C GLY A 322 11.67 -21.71 17.82
N PHE A 323 11.22 -20.92 16.85
CA PHE A 323 12.12 -20.41 15.81
C PHE A 323 13.02 -19.30 16.35
N LYS A 324 14.28 -19.29 15.91
CA LYS A 324 15.12 -18.09 15.91
C LYS A 324 14.74 -17.21 14.72
N ILE A 325 14.83 -15.91 14.87
CA ILE A 325 14.50 -14.94 13.83
C ILE A 325 15.76 -14.21 13.37
N HIS A 326 16.11 -14.39 12.10
CA HIS A 326 17.17 -13.67 11.41
C HIS A 326 16.54 -12.58 10.54
N ALA A 327 16.84 -11.32 10.82
CA ALA A 327 16.44 -10.19 9.99
C ALA A 327 17.48 -9.88 8.92
N LEU A 328 17.06 -9.77 7.66
CA LEU A 328 17.77 -9.07 6.60
C LEU A 328 17.02 -7.78 6.26
N VAL A 329 17.63 -6.63 6.50
CA VAL A 329 16.97 -5.33 6.35
C VAL A 329 17.77 -4.36 5.49
N ALA A 330 17.06 -3.66 4.63
CA ALA A 330 17.54 -2.49 3.91
C ALA A 330 16.39 -1.49 3.76
N MET A 331 16.67 -0.20 3.86
CA MET A 331 15.63 0.85 3.91
C MET A 331 16.00 2.05 3.05
N LEU A 332 15.00 2.87 2.73
CA LEU A 332 15.20 4.16 2.08
C LEU A 332 15.75 5.19 3.08
N ALA A 333 16.53 6.15 2.57
CA ALA A 333 17.21 7.15 3.39
C ALA A 333 16.25 8.06 4.16
N ASP A 334 15.08 8.37 3.58
CA ASP A 334 14.07 9.27 4.13
C ASP A 334 13.16 8.64 5.21
N LYS A 335 13.32 7.35 5.49
CA LYS A 335 12.50 6.63 6.48
C LYS A 335 13.11 6.65 7.89
N ASP A 336 12.24 6.53 8.89
CA ASP A 336 12.62 6.41 10.30
C ASP A 336 13.18 5.01 10.61
N LYS A 337 14.43 4.78 10.18
CA LYS A 337 15.14 3.52 10.36
C LYS A 337 15.22 3.12 11.83
N ALA A 338 15.64 4.03 12.70
CA ALA A 338 15.80 3.74 14.12
C ALA A 338 14.45 3.34 14.76
N GLY A 339 13.38 4.07 14.44
CA GLY A 339 12.02 3.71 14.85
C GLY A 339 11.63 2.31 14.37
N VAL A 340 11.81 2.01 13.08
CA VAL A 340 11.48 0.68 12.51
C VAL A 340 12.25 -0.44 13.18
N LEU A 341 13.58 -0.32 13.28
CA LEU A 341 14.44 -1.36 13.87
C LEU A 341 14.07 -1.60 15.34
N LYS A 342 13.78 -0.53 16.09
CA LYS A 342 13.39 -0.62 17.51
C LYS A 342 12.13 -1.45 17.73
N GLU A 343 11.12 -1.29 16.87
CA GLU A 343 9.84 -1.98 17.03
C GLU A 343 9.95 -3.50 16.83
N VAL A 344 10.91 -3.97 16.03
CA VAL A 344 11.13 -5.41 15.80
C VAL A 344 12.26 -6.01 16.63
N ASP A 345 13.19 -5.21 17.17
CA ASP A 345 14.42 -5.71 17.82
C ASP A 345 14.17 -6.79 18.87
N HIS A 346 13.14 -6.63 19.70
CA HIS A 346 12.80 -7.59 20.76
C HIS A 346 12.46 -9.00 20.27
N VAL A 347 12.10 -9.17 18.99
CA VAL A 347 11.85 -10.48 18.37
C VAL A 347 12.99 -10.96 17.47
N ILE A 348 14.00 -10.14 17.17
CA ILE A 348 15.12 -10.52 16.30
C ILE A 348 16.27 -11.14 17.12
N ASP A 349 16.83 -12.25 16.63
CA ASP A 349 18.01 -12.90 17.23
C ASP A 349 19.31 -12.56 16.49
N GLN A 350 19.23 -12.32 15.18
CA GLN A 350 20.38 -11.99 14.33
C GLN A 350 20.02 -10.90 13.31
N TRP A 351 20.91 -9.93 13.15
CA TRP A 351 20.79 -8.85 12.18
C TRP A 351 21.75 -9.01 11.00
N SER A 352 21.21 -8.82 9.80
CA SER A 352 21.95 -8.59 8.57
C SER A 352 21.41 -7.34 7.89
N LEU A 353 22.31 -6.45 7.51
CA LEU A 353 22.01 -5.14 6.95
C LEU A 353 22.53 -5.12 5.52
N ALA A 354 21.80 -4.48 4.61
CA ALA A 354 22.25 -4.29 3.24
C ALA A 354 22.04 -2.85 2.77
N SER A 355 22.78 -2.44 1.73
CA SER A 355 22.54 -1.19 1.02
C SER A 355 21.43 -1.34 -0.02
N LEU A 356 20.80 -0.22 -0.39
CA LEU A 356 19.95 -0.11 -1.59
C LEU A 356 20.60 0.85 -2.59
N HIS A 357 20.99 0.34 -3.75
CA HIS A 357 21.66 1.12 -4.80
C HIS A 357 20.68 1.83 -5.74
N ILE A 358 19.86 2.70 -5.17
CA ILE A 358 18.87 3.53 -5.88
C ILE A 358 18.94 4.98 -5.37
N PRO A 359 18.43 6.00 -6.09
CA PRO A 359 18.57 7.41 -5.70
C PRO A 359 18.08 7.75 -4.28
N ARG A 360 17.12 6.99 -3.74
CA ARG A 360 16.57 7.16 -2.39
C ARG A 360 17.01 6.06 -1.41
N GLY A 361 17.82 5.12 -1.86
CA GLY A 361 18.29 4.01 -1.06
C GLY A 361 19.31 4.47 -0.04
N ASP A 362 19.37 3.79 1.10
CA ASP A 362 20.37 4.08 2.12
C ASP A 362 21.53 3.07 2.07
N SER A 363 22.66 3.45 2.63
CA SER A 363 23.85 2.60 2.72
C SER A 363 23.79 1.68 3.95
N VAL A 364 24.50 0.56 3.86
CA VAL A 364 24.66 -0.37 4.98
C VAL A 364 25.30 0.28 6.21
N GLU A 365 26.20 1.25 6.03
CA GLU A 365 26.81 2.01 7.13
C GLU A 365 25.77 2.85 7.87
N ASN A 366 24.88 3.53 7.14
CA ASN A 366 23.81 4.31 7.74
C ASN A 366 22.77 3.42 8.45
N MET A 367 22.48 2.24 7.89
CA MET A 367 21.68 1.22 8.57
C MET A 367 22.34 0.77 9.88
N ALA A 368 23.66 0.55 9.87
CA ALA A 368 24.41 0.15 11.06
C ALA A 368 24.42 1.25 12.13
N ILE A 369 24.57 2.51 11.73
CA ILE A 369 24.45 3.67 12.63
C ILE A 369 23.06 3.68 13.27
N ALA A 370 21.98 3.54 12.47
CA ALA A 370 20.61 3.51 13.00
C ALA A 370 20.41 2.37 14.01
N LEU A 371 20.92 1.17 13.73
CA LEU A 371 20.86 0.04 14.64
C LEU A 371 21.61 0.31 15.95
N GLN A 372 22.77 0.99 15.90
CA GLN A 372 23.53 1.37 17.10
C GLN A 372 22.82 2.40 17.99
N THR A 373 21.86 3.18 17.46
CA THR A 373 21.08 4.13 18.26
C THR A 373 20.00 3.49 19.12
N ILE A 374 19.67 2.22 18.89
CA ILE A 374 18.67 1.47 19.65
C ILE A 374 19.35 0.50 20.62
N PRO A 375 18.71 0.15 21.76
CA PRO A 375 19.28 -0.77 22.73
C PRO A 375 19.18 -2.24 22.23
N HIS A 376 19.87 -2.56 21.14
CA HIS A 376 19.93 -3.91 20.59
C HIS A 376 21.01 -4.75 21.28
N LYS A 377 20.81 -6.07 21.32
CA LYS A 377 21.81 -7.03 21.79
C LYS A 377 22.22 -7.91 20.63
N GLY A 378 23.50 -7.89 20.26
CA GLY A 378 24.04 -8.81 19.27
C GLY A 378 25.08 -8.17 18.37
N THR A 379 25.52 -8.95 17.39
CA THR A 379 26.34 -8.45 16.29
C THR A 379 25.48 -8.35 15.04
N HIS A 380 25.85 -7.45 14.14
CA HIS A 380 25.25 -7.35 12.80
C HIS A 380 26.32 -7.65 11.76
N GLN A 381 25.88 -8.13 10.59
CA GLN A 381 26.71 -8.25 9.41
C GLN A 381 26.19 -7.28 8.34
N GLY A 382 27.09 -6.62 7.64
CA GLY A 382 26.78 -5.70 6.56
C GLY A 382 27.08 -6.33 5.19
N TYR A 383 26.22 -6.05 4.22
CA TYR A 383 26.31 -6.51 2.83
C TYR A 383 26.10 -5.35 1.86
N ASP A 384 26.64 -5.48 0.65
CA ASP A 384 26.48 -4.44 -0.38
C ASP A 384 25.07 -4.45 -1.00
N SER A 385 24.40 -5.60 -1.04
CA SER A 385 23.04 -5.72 -1.57
C SER A 385 22.26 -6.83 -0.88
N ILE A 386 20.93 -6.82 -1.06
CA ILE A 386 20.06 -7.92 -0.61
C ILE A 386 20.45 -9.25 -1.27
N HIS A 387 20.79 -9.22 -2.55
CA HIS A 387 21.21 -10.39 -3.29
C HIS A 387 22.51 -10.99 -2.73
N ASP A 388 23.50 -10.16 -2.41
CA ASP A 388 24.77 -10.61 -1.84
C ASP A 388 24.58 -11.17 -0.42
N ALA A 389 23.72 -10.54 0.38
CA ALA A 389 23.35 -11.07 1.68
C ALA A 389 22.71 -12.46 1.56
N LEU A 390 21.73 -12.63 0.66
CA LEU A 390 21.05 -13.92 0.47
C LEU A 390 22.00 -15.02 -0.01
N ASN A 391 22.97 -14.71 -0.88
CA ASN A 391 23.99 -15.68 -1.30
C ASN A 391 24.83 -16.24 -0.14
N VAL A 392 25.03 -15.46 0.92
CA VAL A 392 25.79 -15.87 2.10
C VAL A 392 24.89 -16.51 3.16
N ILE A 393 23.71 -15.95 3.40
CA ILE A 393 22.78 -16.38 4.45
C ILE A 393 22.17 -17.74 4.12
N MET A 394 21.68 -17.92 2.88
CA MET A 394 20.88 -19.08 2.51
C MET A 394 21.62 -20.42 2.68
N PRO A 395 22.90 -20.58 2.27
CA PRO A 395 23.64 -21.83 2.48
C PRO A 395 23.96 -22.12 3.96
N ALA A 396 23.97 -21.10 4.82
CA ALA A 396 24.31 -21.21 6.23
C ALA A 396 23.07 -21.33 7.15
N GLN A 397 21.87 -21.21 6.60
CA GLN A 397 20.65 -21.09 7.40
C GLN A 397 20.26 -22.42 8.06
N GLN A 398 19.96 -22.35 9.36
CA GLN A 398 19.55 -23.50 10.16
C GLN A 398 18.04 -23.77 10.01
N SER A 399 17.61 -25.02 10.17
CA SER A 399 16.20 -25.43 10.04
C SER A 399 15.28 -24.86 11.13
N ASP A 400 15.86 -24.45 12.27
CA ASP A 400 15.17 -23.79 13.39
C ASP A 400 15.17 -22.25 13.25
N THR A 401 15.63 -21.71 12.12
CA THR A 401 15.77 -20.27 11.89
C THR A 401 14.87 -19.79 10.75
N LEU A 402 14.01 -18.83 11.07
CA LEU A 402 13.22 -18.08 10.10
C LEU A 402 14.01 -16.84 9.65
N LEU A 403 14.16 -16.66 8.34
CA LEU A 403 14.69 -15.43 7.75
C LEU A 403 13.53 -14.51 7.36
N ILE A 404 13.58 -13.26 7.82
CA ILE A 404 12.65 -12.20 7.40
C ILE A 404 13.41 -11.12 6.63
N VAL A 405 13.02 -10.88 5.38
CA VAL A 405 13.57 -9.82 4.52
C VAL A 405 12.60 -8.64 4.46
N PHE A 406 12.96 -7.48 5.01
CA PHE A 406 12.04 -6.34 5.12
C PHE A 406 12.74 -4.97 5.05
N GLY A 407 11.96 -3.89 5.11
CA GLY A 407 12.46 -2.51 5.26
C GLY A 407 12.08 -1.56 4.13
N SER A 408 11.75 -2.08 2.95
CA SER A 408 11.23 -1.28 1.83
C SER A 408 10.63 -2.16 0.74
N PHE A 409 9.85 -1.57 -0.17
CA PHE A 409 9.39 -2.28 -1.38
C PHE A 409 10.55 -2.78 -2.25
N PHE A 410 11.64 -2.02 -2.37
CA PHE A 410 12.82 -2.43 -3.16
C PHE A 410 13.54 -3.63 -2.55
N THR A 411 13.66 -3.64 -1.21
CA THR A 411 14.21 -4.76 -0.46
C THR A 411 13.43 -6.05 -0.71
N VAL A 412 12.10 -5.95 -0.69
CA VAL A 412 11.20 -7.07 -0.96
C VAL A 412 11.28 -7.50 -2.42
N ALA A 413 11.33 -6.57 -3.36
CA ALA A 413 11.45 -6.86 -4.79
C ALA A 413 12.75 -7.62 -5.10
N ASP A 414 13.89 -7.19 -4.55
CA ASP A 414 15.16 -7.89 -4.68
C ASP A 414 15.11 -9.31 -4.12
N ALA A 415 14.46 -9.49 -2.97
CA ALA A 415 14.25 -10.80 -2.37
C ALA A 415 13.38 -11.70 -3.26
N ILE A 416 12.23 -11.21 -3.73
CA ILE A 416 11.34 -11.98 -4.62
C ILE A 416 12.08 -12.38 -5.91
N ASN A 417 12.82 -11.45 -6.51
CA ASN A 417 13.63 -11.72 -7.70
C ASN A 417 14.74 -12.74 -7.45
N TYR A 418 15.29 -12.83 -6.24
CA TYR A 418 16.25 -13.87 -5.87
C TYR A 418 15.60 -15.26 -5.88
N PHE A 419 14.40 -15.40 -5.31
CA PHE A 419 13.71 -16.69 -5.16
C PHE A 419 12.94 -17.16 -6.40
N ASN A 420 12.61 -16.26 -7.32
CA ASN A 420 11.93 -16.61 -8.58
C ASN A 420 12.88 -17.12 -9.69
N LYS A 421 14.19 -17.22 -9.42
CA LYS A 421 15.21 -17.67 -10.38
C LYS A 421 15.23 -19.18 -10.61
#